data_AF-A0A1C5MCG4-F1
#
_entry.id   AF-A0A1C5MCG4-F1
#
_cell.length_a   1.000
_cell.length_b   1.000
_cell.length_c   1.000
_cell.angle_alpha   90.00
_cell.angle_beta   90.00
_cell.angle_gamma   90.00
#
_symmetry.space_group_name_H-M   'P 1'
#
loop_
_entity.id
_entity.type
_entity.pdbx_description
1 polymer ?
#
loop_
_entity_poly.entity_id
_entity_poly.type
_entity_poly.pdbx_seq_one_letter_code
_entity_poly.pdbx_strand_id
1 'polypeptide(L)'
;MERYTRTVDGKVTVAPEEMAAALERLSAFEDMACGVEREREEISARLEELRNRGREKTVQFRELLAQKLVNNNMKLLLERYRIH
;
A
#
# COMPACT_ATOMS: atom_id res chain seq x y z
N MET A 1 10.95 2.10 14.71
CA MET A 1 11.15 3.16 13.70
C MET A 1 11.11 4.50 14.41
N GLU A 2 12.10 5.35 14.17
CA GLU A 2 12.10 6.71 14.74
C GLU A 2 11.01 7.56 14.08
N ARG A 3 10.34 8.41 14.87
CA ARG A 3 9.20 9.20 14.41
C ARG A 3 9.62 10.67 14.29
N TYR A 4 9.54 11.22 13.07
CA TYR A 4 9.79 12.65 12.83
C TYR A 4 8.64 13.54 13.32
N THR A 5 7.41 13.03 13.34
CA THR A 5 6.22 13.79 13.71
C THR A 5 5.98 13.79 15.21
N ARG A 6 5.73 14.99 15.76
CA ARG A 6 5.31 15.22 17.14
C ARG A 6 3.94 15.91 17.14
N THR A 7 3.22 15.84 18.25
CA THR A 7 1.94 16.56 18.39
C THR A 7 2.09 17.59 19.49
N VAL A 8 1.93 18.87 19.13
CA VAL A 8 2.03 20.02 20.03
C VAL A 8 0.78 20.84 19.84
N ASP A 9 0.03 21.08 20.91
CA ASP A 9 -1.25 21.83 20.89
C ASP A 9 -2.25 21.30 19.84
N GLY A 10 -2.31 19.98 19.67
CA GLY A 10 -3.19 19.31 18.71
C GLY A 10 -2.75 19.41 17.24
N LYS A 11 -1.61 20.04 16.95
CA LYS A 11 -1.04 20.13 15.60
C LYS A 11 0.13 19.16 15.44
N VAL A 12 0.20 18.52 14.28
CA VAL A 12 1.35 17.69 13.91
C VAL A 12 2.50 18.61 13.49
N THR A 13 3.66 18.45 14.11
CA THR A 13 4.87 19.24 13.84
C THR A 13 6.06 18.31 13.57
N VAL A 14 7.05 18.84 12.86
CA VAL A 14 8.35 18.20 12.60
C VAL A 14 9.41 19.25 12.89
N ALA A 15 10.55 18.85 13.48
CA ALA A 15 11.63 19.78 13.72
C ALA A 15 12.20 20.30 12.38
N PRO A 16 12.55 21.59 12.24
CA PRO A 16 13.03 22.14 10.97
C PRO A 16 14.21 21.37 10.37
N GLU A 17 15.14 20.93 11.21
CA GLU A 17 16.32 20.15 10.84
C GLU A 17 15.99 18.71 10.37
N GLU A 18 14.82 18.18 10.75
CA GLU A 18 14.34 16.85 10.35
C GLU A 18 13.38 16.90 9.14
N MET A 19 12.98 18.10 8.70
CA MET A 19 11.90 18.30 7.74
C MET A 19 12.16 17.61 6.39
N ALA A 20 13.37 17.75 5.83
CA ALA A 20 13.70 17.15 4.54
C ALA A 20 13.61 15.61 4.59
N ALA A 21 14.20 14.99 5.62
CA ALA A 21 14.14 13.54 5.81
C ALA A 21 12.70 13.05 6.08
N ALA A 22 11.90 13.85 6.79
CA ALA A 22 10.49 13.53 7.01
C ALA A 22 9.68 13.54 5.71
N LEU A 23 9.93 14.50 4.81
CA LEU A 23 9.28 14.59 3.51
C LEU A 23 9.70 13.44 2.58
N GLU A 24 10.99 13.09 2.52
CA GLU A 24 11.46 11.95 1.73
C GLU A 24 10.78 10.65 2.17
N ARG A 25 10.68 10.44 3.48
CA ARG A 25 10.01 9.25 4.02
C ARG A 25 8.49 9.26 3.79
N LEU A 26 7.88 10.44 3.83
CA LEU A 26 6.46 10.60 3.50
C LEU A 26 6.22 10.26 2.03
N SER A 27 7.05 10.76 1.11
CA SER A 27 6.97 10.44 -0.32
C SER A 27 7.09 8.94 -0.56
N ALA A 28 8.10 8.28 0.02
CA ALA A 28 8.26 6.82 -0.14
C ALA A 28 7.07 6.03 0.42
N PHE A 29 6.44 6.54 1.48
CA PHE A 29 5.25 5.94 2.05
C PHE A 29 4.00 6.14 1.17
N GLU A 30 3.84 7.33 0.59
CA GLU A 30 2.79 7.64 -0.39
C GLU A 30 2.94 6.80 -1.67
N ASP A 31 4.16 6.65 -2.19
CA ASP A 31 4.45 5.79 -3.33
C ASP A 31 4.08 4.33 -3.05
N MET A 32 4.38 3.84 -1.84
CA MET A 32 4.01 2.49 -1.42
C MET A 32 2.49 2.33 -1.30
N ALA A 33 1.79 3.30 -0.70
CA ALA A 33 0.33 3.28 -0.59
C ALA A 33 -0.34 3.28 -1.98
N CYS A 34 0.12 4.13 -2.91
CA CYS A 34 -0.34 4.15 -4.30
C CYS A 34 0.01 2.84 -5.03
N GLY A 35 1.20 2.29 -4.80
CA GLY A 35 1.67 1.05 -5.40
C GLY A 35 0.78 -0.14 -5.06
N VAL A 36 0.35 -0.27 -3.80
CA VAL A 36 -0.56 -1.35 -3.34
C VAL A 36 -1.89 -1.32 -4.09
N GLU A 37 -2.46 -0.13 -4.32
CA GLU A 37 -3.70 0.01 -5.10
C GLU A 37 -3.50 -0.38 -6.56
N ARG A 38 -2.44 0.10 -7.20
CA ARG A 38 -2.13 -0.23 -8.59
C ARG A 38 -1.91 -1.74 -8.76
N GLU A 39 -1.10 -2.36 -7.91
CA GLU A 39 -0.86 -3.81 -7.95
C GLU A 39 -2.16 -4.61 -7.79
N ARG A 40 -3.09 -4.14 -6.94
CA ARG A 40 -4.38 -4.80 -6.76
C ARG A 40 -5.23 -4.79 -8.02
N GLU A 41 -5.23 -3.68 -8.76
CA GLU A 41 -5.90 -3.56 -10.06
C GLU A 41 -5.26 -4.47 -11.10
N GLU A 42 -3.94 -4.45 -11.21
CA GLU A 42 -3.17 -5.29 -12.13
C GLU A 42 -3.38 -6.79 -11.85
N ILE A 43 -3.32 -7.21 -10.59
CA ILE A 43 -3.59 -8.59 -10.18
C ILE A 43 -5.02 -8.99 -10.53
N SER A 44 -5.99 -8.09 -10.35
CA SER A 44 -7.40 -8.36 -10.70
C SER A 44 -7.55 -8.62 -12.20
N ALA A 45 -6.97 -7.76 -13.05
CA ALA A 45 -6.97 -7.95 -14.49
C ALA A 45 -6.27 -9.26 -14.90
N ARG A 46 -5.13 -9.59 -14.26
CA ARG A 46 -4.39 -10.82 -14.56
C ARG A 46 -5.13 -12.09 -14.13
N LEU A 47 -5.84 -12.05 -13.01
CA LEU A 47 -6.70 -13.15 -12.57
C LEU A 47 -7.85 -13.38 -13.57
N GLU A 48 -8.48 -12.31 -14.08
CA GLU A 48 -9.52 -12.41 -15.10
C GLU A 48 -8.98 -13.02 -16.41
N GLU A 49 -7.81 -12.59 -16.87
CA GLU A 49 -7.15 -13.18 -18.04
C GLU A 49 -6.89 -14.69 -17.87
N LEU A 50 -6.44 -15.10 -16.68
CA LEU A 50 -6.21 -16.52 -16.38
C LEU A 50 -7.51 -17.33 -16.31
N ARG A 51 -8.60 -16.76 -15.79
CA ARG A 51 -9.95 -17.38 -15.81
C ARG A 51 -10.43 -17.60 -17.24
N ASN A 52 -10.33 -16.57 -18.08
CA ASN A 52 -10.74 -16.65 -19.49
C ASN A 52 -9.97 -17.71 -20.29
N ARG A 53 -8.75 -18.05 -19.84
CA ARG A 53 -7.92 -19.13 -20.42
C ARG A 53 -8.11 -20.49 -19.73
N GLY A 54 -9.02 -20.62 -18.75
CA GLY A 54 -9.26 -21.85 -17.99
C GLY A 54 -8.11 -22.25 -17.04
N ARG A 55 -7.22 -21.32 -16.67
CA ARG A 55 -5.99 -21.57 -15.90
C ARG A 55 -6.13 -21.38 -14.39
N GLU A 56 -7.35 -21.51 -13.85
CA GLU A 56 -7.66 -21.25 -12.44
C GLU A 56 -7.00 -22.23 -11.46
N LYS A 57 -6.63 -23.43 -11.91
CA LYS A 57 -5.98 -24.45 -11.07
C LYS A 57 -4.46 -24.35 -11.04
N THR A 58 -3.88 -23.37 -11.73
CA THR A 58 -2.42 -23.19 -11.79
C THR A 58 -1.86 -22.60 -10.50
N VAL A 59 -0.58 -22.87 -10.21
CA VAL A 59 0.14 -22.28 -9.07
C VAL A 59 0.14 -20.76 -9.18
N GLN A 60 0.42 -20.22 -10.36
CA GLN A 60 0.39 -18.78 -10.65
C GLN A 60 -0.95 -18.13 -10.27
N PHE A 61 -2.08 -18.78 -10.56
CA PHE A 61 -3.39 -18.24 -10.19
C PHE A 61 -3.58 -18.20 -8.67
N ARG A 62 -3.14 -19.24 -7.96
CA ARG A 62 -3.22 -19.31 -6.49
C ARG A 62 -2.32 -18.26 -5.83
N GLU A 63 -1.12 -18.05 -6.35
CA GLU A 63 -0.19 -17.01 -5.88
C GLU A 63 -0.79 -15.62 -6.06
N LEU A 64 -1.35 -15.32 -7.23
CA LEU A 64 -2.02 -14.05 -7.50
C LEU A 64 -3.25 -13.84 -6.61
N LEU A 65 -4.04 -14.88 -6.34
CA LEU A 65 -5.15 -14.80 -5.39
C LEU A 65 -4.68 -14.50 -3.98
N ALA A 66 -3.61 -15.17 -3.51
CA ALA A 66 -3.03 -14.91 -2.21
C ALA A 66 -2.49 -13.47 -2.11
N GLN A 67 -1.78 -13.00 -3.14
CA GLN A 67 -1.29 -11.62 -3.20
C GLN A 67 -2.45 -10.61 -3.18
N LYS A 68 -3.53 -10.85 -3.91
CA LYS A 68 -4.73 -10.00 -3.88
C LYS A 68 -5.32 -9.89 -2.47
N LEU A 69 -5.37 -10.99 -1.73
CA LEU A 69 -5.85 -10.99 -0.34
C LEU A 69 -4.93 -10.16 0.57
N VAL A 70 -3.61 -10.28 0.40
CA VAL A 70 -2.63 -9.48 1.15
C VAL A 70 -2.80 -7.99 0.84
N ASN A 71 -2.89 -7.61 -0.44
CA ASN A 71 -3.08 -6.20 -0.83
C ASN A 71 -4.42 -5.64 -0.32
N ASN A 72 -5.49 -6.44 -0.30
CA ASN A 72 -6.76 -6.04 0.32
C ASN A 72 -6.62 -5.77 1.82
N ASN A 73 -5.90 -6.62 2.55
CA ASN A 73 -5.65 -6.40 3.98
C ASN A 73 -4.79 -5.16 4.22
N MET A 74 -3.81 -4.89 3.36
CA MET A 74 -3.01 -3.66 3.42
C MET A 74 -3.87 -2.42 3.18
N LYS A 75 -4.78 -2.43 2.19
CA LYS A 75 -5.73 -1.34 1.96
C LYS A 75 -6.59 -1.04 3.19
N LEU A 76 -7.19 -2.07 3.80
CA LEU A 76 -7.99 -1.91 5.01
C LEU A 76 -7.17 -1.31 6.17
N LEU A 77 -5.88 -1.61 6.24
CA LEU A 77 -4.98 -1.02 7.22
C LEU A 77 -4.72 0.46 6.92
N LEU A 78 -4.48 0.83 5.66
CA LEU A 78 -4.29 2.22 5.23
C LEU A 78 -5.55 3.07 5.51
N GLU A 79 -6.73 2.54 5.20
CA GLU A 79 -8.04 3.17 5.49
C GLU A 79 -8.23 3.42 6.99
N ARG A 80 -7.86 2.46 7.83
CA ARG A 80 -7.93 2.59 9.29
C ARG A 80 -7.10 3.78 9.81
N TYR A 81 -5.96 4.04 9.18
CA TYR A 81 -5.11 5.17 9.54
C TYR A 81 -5.40 6.45 8.74
N ARG A 82 -6.45 6.46 7.90
CA ARG A 82 -6.87 7.59 7.05
C ARG A 82 -5.78 8.06 6.09
N ILE A 83 -4.99 7.11 5.62
CA ILE A 83 -3.89 7.34 4.67
C ILE A 83 -4.40 7.23 3.24
N HIS A 84 -5.42 6.40 3.02
CA HIS A 84 -6.14 6.30 1.76
C HIS A 84 -7.60 5.91 2.00
#